data_AF-A0A6J5DAJ9-F1
#
_entry.id   AF-A0A6J5DAJ9-F1
#
_cell.length_a   1.000
_cell.length_b   1.000
_cell.length_c   1.000
_cell.angle_alpha   90.00
_cell.angle_beta   90.00
_cell.angle_gamma   90.00
#
_symmetry.space_group_name_H-M   'P 1'
#
loop_
_entity.id
_entity.type
_entity.pdbx_description
1 polymer ?
#
loop_
_entity_poly.entity_id
_entity_poly.type
_entity_poly.pdbx_seq_one_letter_code
_entity_poly.pdbx_strand_id
1 'polypeptide(L)' 'MFPNLFFNVQPGAILANDEDLAFIRGFPALTEVKVAGRHYFQEDSPDEIGKAIVEWLSKLG' A
#
# COMPACT_ATOMS: atom_id res chain seq x y z
N MET A 1 5.33 -10.61 -15.37
CA MET A 1 4.45 -10.11 -14.29
C MET A 1 5.34 -9.44 -13.27
N PHE A 2 5.01 -8.22 -12.82
CA PHE A 2 5.81 -7.48 -11.86
C PHE A 2 5.09 -7.48 -10.50
N PRO A 3 5.75 -7.83 -9.40
CA PRO A 3 5.19 -7.71 -8.06
C PRO A 3 4.83 -6.25 -7.74
N ASN A 4 3.67 -6.01 -7.12
CA ASN A 4 3.23 -4.69 -6.69
C ASN A 4 2.97 -4.68 -5.17
N LEU A 5 3.44 -3.64 -4.47
CA LEU A 5 3.09 -3.37 -3.07
C LEU A 5 2.23 -2.10 -3.02
N PHE A 6 0.99 -2.23 -2.54
CA PHE A 6 0.06 -1.12 -2.40
C PHE A 6 -0.23 -0.84 -0.94
N PHE A 7 -0.06 0.41 -0.53
CA PHE A 7 -0.45 0.91 0.78
C PHE A 7 -1.86 1.49 0.71
N ASN A 8 -2.83 0.76 1.25
CA ASN A 8 -4.20 1.23 1.45
C ASN A 8 -4.24 2.11 2.71
N VAL A 9 -4.01 3.40 2.51
CA VAL A 9 -3.95 4.40 3.58
C VAL A 9 -5.34 4.77 4.09
N GLN A 10 -5.54 4.79 5.41
CA GLN A 10 -6.82 5.12 6.05
C GLN A 10 -6.65 6.26 7.08
N PRO A 11 -7.44 7.35 7.01
CA PRO A 11 -8.55 7.60 6.08
C PRO A 11 -8.11 7.89 4.62
N GLY A 12 -6.81 8.10 4.38
CA GLY A 12 -6.30 8.36 3.03
C GLY A 12 -6.64 9.77 2.50
N ALA A 13 -6.41 9.98 1.21
CA ALA A 13 -6.69 11.27 0.55
C ALA A 13 -7.14 11.10 -0.90
N ILE A 14 -6.25 10.64 -1.79
CA ILE A 14 -6.55 10.50 -3.23
C ILE A 14 -7.20 9.13 -3.50
N LEU A 15 -6.56 8.05 -3.05
CA LEU A 15 -7.01 6.67 -3.27
C LEU A 15 -7.90 6.19 -2.10
N ALA A 16 -9.00 6.91 -1.85
CA ALA A 16 -9.85 6.71 -0.67
C ALA A 16 -11.26 6.18 -0.98
N ASN A 17 -11.66 6.14 -2.25
CA ASN A 17 -12.99 5.65 -2.67
C ASN A 17 -12.93 4.19 -3.16
N ASP A 18 -14.08 3.53 -3.19
CA ASP A 18 -14.18 2.11 -3.56
C ASP A 18 -13.84 1.84 -5.03
N GLU A 19 -14.06 2.79 -5.94
CA GLU A 19 -13.77 2.65 -7.37
C GLU A 19 -12.26 2.56 -7.63
N ASP A 20 -11.49 3.48 -7.06
CA ASP A 20 -10.03 3.50 -7.17
C ASP A 20 -9.42 2.24 -6.52
N LEU A 21 -9.94 1.82 -5.36
CA LEU A 21 -9.49 0.60 -4.69
C LEU A 21 -9.81 -0.65 -5.52
N ALA A 22 -10.98 -0.71 -6.17
CA ALA A 22 -11.33 -1.81 -7.06
C ALA A 22 -10.41 -1.87 -8.29
N PHE A 23 -10.08 -0.72 -8.87
CA PHE A 23 -9.13 -0.64 -9.98
C PHE A 23 -7.74 -1.15 -9.59
N ILE A 24 -7.18 -0.68 -8.47
CA ILE A 24 -5.85 -1.10 -7.99
C ILE A 24 -5.83 -2.61 -7.69
N ARG A 25 -6.89 -3.15 -7.08
CA ARG A 25 -7.01 -4.60 -6.77
C ARG A 25 -7.07 -5.49 -8.02
N GLY A 26 -7.24 -4.92 -9.21
CA GLY A 26 -7.09 -5.62 -10.48
C GLY A 26 -5.64 -5.85 -10.91
N PHE A 27 -4.65 -5.24 -10.25
CA PHE A 27 -3.24 -5.38 -10.64
C PHE A 27 -2.72 -6.79 -10.33
N PRO A 28 -1.98 -7.42 -11.27
CA PRO A 28 -1.42 -8.74 -11.02
C PRO A 28 -0.32 -8.69 -9.96
N ALA A 29 -0.18 -9.77 -9.18
CA ALA A 29 0.81 -9.91 -8.10
C ALA A 29 0.82 -8.74 -7.09
N LEU A 30 -0.37 -8.26 -6.71
CA LEU A 30 -0.56 -7.20 -5.74
C LEU A 30 -0.51 -7.72 -4.29
N THR A 31 0.31 -7.09 -3.45
CA THR A 31 0.25 -7.18 -2.00
C THR A 31 -0.35 -5.88 -1.46
N GLU A 32 -1.48 -5.97 -0.76
CA GLU A 32 -2.13 -4.81 -0.14
C GLU A 32 -1.81 -4.77 1.36
N VAL A 33 -1.33 -3.61 1.84
CA VAL A 33 -1.04 -3.34 3.27
C VAL A 33 -1.88 -2.14 3.70
N LYS A 34 -2.60 -2.27 4.81
CA LYS A 34 -3.33 -1.13 5.41
C LYS A 34 -2.42 -0.36 6.35
N VAL A 35 -2.46 0.97 6.27
CA VAL A 35 -1.62 1.86 7.08
C VAL A 35 -2.41 3.10 7.46
N ALA A 36 -2.14 3.67 8.64
CA ALA A 36 -2.76 4.92 9.04
C ALA A 36 -2.14 6.12 8.30
N GLY A 37 -2.95 7.14 8.00
CA GLY A 37 -2.44 8.42 7.49
C GLY A 37 -3.37 9.13 6.52
N ARG A 38 -2.89 10.22 5.93
CA ARG A 38 -3.61 10.97 4.88
C ARG A 38 -2.86 10.96 3.55
N HIS A 39 -2.41 12.14 3.09
CA HIS A 39 -1.72 12.29 1.81
C HIS A 39 -0.23 11.97 1.93
N TYR A 40 0.41 12.47 3.00
CA TYR A 40 1.82 12.23 3.32
C TYR A 40 1.95 11.15 4.40
N PHE A 41 1.37 9.98 4.17
CA PHE A 41 1.31 8.88 5.15
C PHE A 41 2.69 8.36 5.57
N GLN A 42 3.75 8.72 4.83
CA GLN A 42 5.13 8.46 5.24
C GLN A 42 5.53 9.24 6.50
N GLU A 43 4.96 10.41 6.73
CA GLU A 43 5.18 11.22 7.94
C GLU A 43 4.30 10.76 9.12
N ASP A 44 3.18 10.07 8.81
CA ASP A 44 2.26 9.55 9.82
C ASP A 44 2.69 8.16 10.33
N SER A 45 3.13 7.27 9.42
CA SER A 45 3.42 5.85 9.69
C SER A 45 4.74 5.35 9.06
N PRO A 46 5.89 6.04 9.25
CA PRO A 46 7.16 5.68 8.59
C PRO A 46 7.64 4.26 8.94
N ASP A 47 7.53 3.86 10.21
CA ASP A 47 8.01 2.55 10.67
C ASP A 47 7.17 1.38 10.12
N GLU A 48 5.85 1.55 10.02
CA GLU A 48 4.94 0.53 9.47
C GLU A 48 5.22 0.32 7.98
N ILE A 49 5.43 1.41 7.24
CA ILE A 49 5.77 1.39 5.81
C ILE A 49 7.11 0.70 5.61
N GLY A 50 8.14 1.08 6.38
CA GLY A 50 9.47 0.50 6.28
C GLY A 50 9.46 -1.02 6.51
N LYS A 51 8.75 -1.47 7.55
CA LYS A 51 8.59 -2.91 7.83
C LYS A 51 7.90 -3.64 6.69
N ALA A 52 6.80 -3.10 6.18
CA ALA A 52 6.08 -3.69 5.06
C ALA A 52 6.92 -3.81 3.79
N ILE A 53 7.75 -2.81 3.48
CA ILE A 53 8.69 -2.86 2.35
C ILE A 53 9.71 -3.99 2.54
N VAL A 54 10.34 -4.10 3.71
CA VAL A 54 11.34 -5.15 3.99
C VAL A 54 10.71 -6.54 3.92
N GLU A 55 9.54 -6.73 4.53
CA GLU A 55 8.81 -7.99 4.47
C GLU A 55 8.41 -8.36 3.04
N TRP A 56 7.96 -7.39 2.25
CA TRP A 56 7.61 -7.62 0.85
C TRP A 56 8.83 -8.00 0.02
N LEU A 57 9.94 -7.25 0.15
CA LEU A 57 11.20 -7.54 -0.53
C LEU A 57 11.73 -8.93 -0.19
N SER A 58 11.62 -9.38 1.07
CA SER A 58 12.07 -10.72 1.47
C SER A 58 11.31 -11.88 0.79
N LYS A 59 10.13 -11.61 0.22
CA LYS A 59 9.30 -12.58 -0.52
C LYS A 59 9.58 -12.54 -2.03
N LEU A 60 10.32 -11.55 -2.50
CA LEU A 60 10.75 -11.42 -3.89
C LEU A 60 12.13 -12.09 -4.03
N GLY A 61 12.12 -13.38 -4.32
CA GLY A 61 13.33 -14.16 -4.64
C GLY A 61 13.93 -13.78 -5.98
#